data_AF-A0A417M6P1-F1
#
_entry.id   AF-A0A417M6P1-F1
#
_cell.length_a   1.000
_cell.length_b   1.000
_cell.length_c   1.000
_cell.angle_alpha   90.00
_cell.angle_beta   90.00
_cell.angle_gamma   90.00
#
_symmetry.space_group_name_H-M   'P 1'
#
loop_
_entity.id
_entity.type
_entity.pdbx_description
1 polymer ?
#
loop_
_entity_poly.entity_id
_entity_poly.type
_entity_poly.pdbx_seq_one_letter_code
_entity_poly.pdbx_strand_id
1 'polypeptide(L)' 'MFEVIDILANGGMLEAKYRDHDLTGNYKGTRECHIEPDRLLIYEIRGEVLLLMLYRLGSHSELFKK' A
#
# COMPACT_ATOMS: atom_id res chain seq x y z
N MET A 1 -10.21 -1.23 -3.81
CA MET A 1 -9.02 -0.75 -4.55
C MET A 1 -9.17 0.71 -4.97
N PHE A 2 -10.11 1.06 -5.85
CA PHE A 2 -10.26 2.45 -6.36
C PHE A 2 -10.50 3.49 -5.26
N GLU A 3 -11.36 3.17 -4.28
CA GLU A 3 -11.60 4.04 -3.12
C GLU A 3 -10.32 4.40 -2.34
N VAL A 4 -9.44 3.42 -2.12
CA VAL A 4 -8.16 3.63 -1.41
C VAL A 4 -7.25 4.55 -2.22
N ILE A 5 -7.21 4.37 -3.54
CA ILE A 5 -6.43 5.21 -4.44
C ILE A 5 -6.95 6.64 -4.42
N ASP A 6 -8.27 6.85 -4.47
CA ASP A 6 -8.87 8.18 -4.44
C ASP A 6 -8.56 8.90 -3.12
N ILE A 7 -8.66 8.21 -1.98
CA ILE A 7 -8.32 8.79 -0.68
C ILE A 7 -6.86 9.24 -0.67
N LEU A 8 -5.93 8.36 -1.07
CA LEU A 8 -4.50 8.67 -1.11
C LEU A 8 -4.17 9.79 -2.09
N ALA A 9 -4.80 9.80 -3.27
CA ALA A 9 -4.56 10.80 -4.32
C ALA A 9 -5.01 12.20 -3.90
N ASN A 10 -6.02 12.29 -3.03
CA ASN A 10 -6.49 13.54 -2.44
C ASN A 10 -5.77 13.89 -1.12
N GLY A 11 -4.72 13.15 -0.74
CA GLY A 11 -3.98 13.38 0.51
C GLY A 11 -4.75 13.03 1.78
N GLY A 12 -5.82 12.23 1.66
CA GLY A 12 -6.62 11.76 2.77
C GLY A 12 -5.92 10.65 3.57
N MET A 13 -6.31 10.49 4.83
CA MET A 13 -5.86 9.38 5.67
C MET A 13 -6.72 8.15 5.45
N LEU A 14 -6.07 7.00 5.32
CA LEU A 14 -6.76 5.71 5.28
C LEU A 14 -7.30 5.34 6.67
N GLU A 15 -8.46 4.70 6.69
CA GLU A 15 -9.03 4.13 7.91
C GLU A 15 -8.13 3.00 8.46
N ALA A 16 -8.16 2.79 9.78
CA ALA A 16 -7.35 1.78 10.46
C ALA A 16 -7.53 0.35 9.92
N LYS A 17 -8.69 0.05 9.30
CA LYS A 17 -8.97 -1.25 8.67
C LYS A 17 -8.00 -1.62 7.55
N TYR A 18 -7.43 -0.62 6.87
CA TYR A 18 -6.43 -0.82 5.80
C TYR A 18 -5.03 -1.06 6.34
N ARG A 19 -4.80 -0.97 7.66
CA ARG A 19 -3.51 -1.27 8.32
C ARG A 19 -2.32 -0.56 7.67
N ASP A 20 -2.50 0.70 7.33
CA ASP A 20 -1.48 1.51 6.69
C ASP A 20 -0.27 1.73 7.62
N HIS A 21 0.93 1.42 7.16
CA HIS A 21 2.16 1.51 7.95
C HIS A 21 3.42 1.70 7.09
N ASP A 22 4.48 2.22 7.71
CA ASP A 22 5.79 2.36 7.05
C ASP A 22 6.51 1.02 6.92
N LEU A 23 7.09 0.78 5.74
CA LEU A 23 7.96 -0.36 5.50
C LEU A 23 9.39 -0.10 5.97
N THR A 24 10.09 -1.19 6.27
CA THR A 24 11.50 -1.18 6.70
C THR A 24 12.38 -1.99 5.74
N GLY A 25 13.70 -2.01 5.97
CA GLY A 25 14.65 -2.75 5.14
C GLY A 25 14.77 -2.18 3.72
N ASN A 26 14.70 -3.04 2.70
CA ASN A 26 14.87 -2.66 1.29
C ASN A 26 13.78 -1.70 0.77
N TYR A 27 12.64 -1.62 1.46
CA TYR A 27 11.52 -0.75 1.12
C TYR A 27 11.40 0.45 2.09
N LYS A 28 12.46 0.76 2.83
CA LYS A 28 12.49 1.91 3.74
C LYS A 28 12.14 3.20 2.99
N GLY A 29 11.19 3.96 3.53
CA GLY A 29 10.69 5.20 2.93
C GLY A 29 9.42 5.01 2.10
N THR A 30 8.92 3.79 1.97
CA THR A 30 7.60 3.49 1.38
C THR A 30 6.61 3.07 2.47
N ARG A 31 5.32 3.12 2.15
CA ARG A 31 4.21 2.68 3.01
C ARG A 31 3.51 1.48 2.40
N GLU A 32 2.91 0.63 3.22
CA GLU A 32 2.09 -0.52 2.82
C GLU A 32 0.70 -0.45 3.45
N CYS A 33 -0.34 -0.79 2.69
CA CYS A 33 -1.70 -1.01 3.21
C CYS A 33 -2.38 -2.25 2.59
N HIS A 34 -3.35 -2.81 3.33
CA HIS A 34 -4.16 -3.97 2.92
C HIS A 34 -5.46 -3.49 2.29
N ILE A 35 -5.62 -3.66 0.98
CA ILE A 35 -6.89 -3.35 0.29
C ILE A 35 -7.89 -4.50 0.34
N GLU A 36 -7.40 -5.74 0.49
CA GLU A 36 -8.12 -6.99 0.73
C GLU A 36 -7.23 -7.90 1.61
N PRO A 37 -7.73 -9.00 2.22
CA PRO A 37 -6.94 -9.84 3.13
C PRO A 37 -5.55 -10.24 2.58
N ASP A 38 -5.48 -10.55 1.29
CA ASP A 38 -4.26 -10.99 0.60
C ASP A 38 -3.71 -9.97 -0.42
N ARG A 39 -4.31 -8.79 -0.54
CA ARG A 39 -3.86 -7.78 -1.52
C ARG A 39 -3.24 -6.58 -0.80
N LEU A 40 -1.96 -6.39 -1.07
CA LEU A 40 -1.14 -5.32 -0.51
C LEU A 40 -0.87 -4.25 -1.56
N LEU A 41 -1.00 -2.99 -1.15
CA LEU A 41 -0.60 -1.83 -1.93
C LEU A 41 0.59 -1.18 -1.23
N ILE A 42 1.69 -1.02 -1.96
CA ILE A 42 2.83 -0.21 -1.47
C ILE A 42 2.82 1.09 -2.26
N TYR A 43 3.06 2.19 -1.56
CA TYR A 43 3.03 3.50 -2.17
C TYR A 43 4.01 4.46 -1.50
N GLU A 44 4.29 5.54 -2.19
CA GLU A 44 5.09 6.64 -1.68
C GLU A 44 4.46 7.96 -2.13
N ILE A 45 4.39 8.93 -1.21
CA ILE A 45 3.95 10.29 -1.52
C ILE A 45 5.19 11.17 -1.57
N ARG A 46 5.50 11.72 -2.76
CA ARG A 46 6.63 12.62 -2.98
C ARG A 46 6.13 14.01 -3.35
N GLY A 47 6.02 14.89 -2.35
CA GLY A 47 5.44 16.23 -2.54
C GLY A 47 3.99 16.13 -2.99
N GLU A 48 3.67 16.70 -4.15
CA GLU A 48 2.33 16.63 -4.75
C GLU A 48 2.13 15.41 -5.67
N VAL A 49 3.17 14.58 -5.86
CA VAL A 49 3.10 13.41 -6.72
C VAL A 49 2.86 12.17 -5.87
N LEU A 50 1.70 11.53 -6.07
CA LEU A 50 1.43 10.20 -5.55
C LEU A 50 2.01 9.15 -6.51
N LEU A 51 3.02 8.41 -6.04
CA LEU A 51 3.62 7.30 -6.76
C LEU A 51 3.06 5.98 -6.19
N LEU A 52 2.18 5.35 -6.96
CA LEU A 52 1.57 4.07 -6.62
C LEU A 52 2.35 2.93 -7.28
N MET A 53 2.90 2.02 -6.48
CA MET A 53 3.61 0.85 -6.97
C MET A 53 2.88 -0.40 -6.50
N LEU A 54 2.14 -1.02 -7.41
CA LEU A 54 1.37 -2.22 -7.12
C LEU A 54 2.29 -3.44 -7.25
N TYR A 55 3.05 -3.74 -6.20
CA TYR A 55 4.11 -4.76 -6.27
C TYR A 55 3.58 -6.19 -6.37
N ARG A 56 2.38 -6.48 -5.85
CA ARG A 56 1.95 -7.85 -5.60
C ARG A 56 0.44 -8.00 -5.80
N LEU A 57 0.07 -8.88 -6.73
CA LEU A 57 -1.31 -9.35 -6.95
C LEU A 57 -1.27 -10.88 -6.87
N GLY A 58 -1.74 -11.43 -5.75
CA GLY A 58 -1.74 -12.87 -5.47
C GLY A 58 -2.08 -13.11 -4.00
N SER A 59 -2.40 -14.35 -3.64
CA SER A 59 -2.61 -14.81 -2.26
C SER A 59 -1.35 -14.67 -1.40
N HIS A 60 -1.49 -14.63 -0.07
CA HIS A 60 -0.33 -14.55 0.83
C HIS A 60 0.69 -15.66 0.55
N SER A 61 0.24 -16.85 0.16
CA SER A 61 1.04 -18.01 -0.23
C SER A 61 1.80 -17.83 -1.55
N GLU A 62 1.19 -17.18 -2.54
CA GLU A 62 1.82 -16.87 -3.84
C GLU A 62 2.87 -15.76 -3.71
N LEU A 63 2.63 -14.86 -2.76
CA LEU A 63 3.47 -13.72 -2.51
C LEU A 63 4.63 -14.09 -1.58
N PHE A 64 4.35 -14.64 -0.41
CA PHE A 64 5.35 -14.94 0.61
C PHE A 64 5.54 -16.46 0.69
N LYS A 65 6.57 -16.96 0.00
CA LYS A 65 7.04 -18.34 0.20
C LYS A 65 7.58 -18.47 1.63
N LYS A 66 6.92 -19.28 2.45
CA LYS A 66 7.58 -19.98 3.56
C LYS A 66 8.26 -21.22 3.02
#